data_AF-A0A6P7ZM36-F1
#
_entry.id   AF-A0A6P7ZM36-F1
#
_cell.length_a   1.000
_cell.length_b   1.000
_cell.length_c   1.000
_cell.angle_alpha   90.00
_cell.angle_beta   90.00
_cell.angle_gamma   90.00
#
_symmetry.space_group_name_H-M   'P 1'
#
loop_
_entity.id
_entity.type
_entity.pdbx_description
1 polymer ?
#
loop_
_entity_poly.entity_id
_entity_poly.type
_entity_poly.pdbx_seq_one_letter_code
_entity_poly.pdbx_strand_id
1 'polypeptide(L)'
;MTNEISMVQARGRARAEDSVYSVLAKSGSKEVKRENTNESLEELMKRAIEEVQRMPEAEYRQKGMDLRTTEGVYHISESERGTTGMQEAEVSSRRSVLYCRNCNVAVCYGSDLRTIEKTHHVNINPDFKTYYKVSAPIPLAKKMEDWIPGGEISCRCGQKWGMEMIYKAVSLPNIAVKNFVVKTPEGTRTFKKWKDAPFPTEDFDYIECCYLQFPDLEVK
;
A
#
# COMPACT_ATOMS: atom_id res chain seq x y z
N MET A 1 -8.69 -18.02 -9.87
CA MET A 1 -7.53 -18.76 -10.41
C MET A 1 -6.40 -18.66 -9.40
N THR A 2 -5.97 -19.78 -8.84
CA THR A 2 -5.06 -19.86 -7.67
C THR A 2 -3.82 -20.69 -8.00
N ASN A 3 -2.85 -20.72 -7.08
CA ASN A 3 -1.70 -21.62 -7.12
C ASN A 3 -1.99 -22.94 -6.36
N GLU A 4 -1.09 -23.89 -6.50
CA GLU A 4 -1.11 -25.21 -5.88
C GLU A 4 -1.13 -25.15 -4.35
N ILE A 5 -0.43 -24.18 -3.73
CA ILE A 5 -0.47 -23.99 -2.28
C ILE A 5 -1.90 -23.70 -1.81
N SER A 6 -2.59 -22.76 -2.46
CA SER A 6 -3.95 -22.39 -2.08
C SER A 6 -4.93 -23.56 -2.27
N MET A 7 -4.73 -24.35 -3.33
CA MET A 7 -5.52 -25.56 -3.60
C MET A 7 -5.37 -26.57 -2.46
N VAL A 8 -4.13 -26.92 -2.07
CA VAL A 8 -3.85 -27.86 -0.97
C VAL A 8 -4.43 -27.36 0.35
N GLN A 9 -4.29 -26.06 0.65
CA GLN A 9 -4.83 -25.46 1.87
C GLN A 9 -6.36 -25.50 1.93
N ALA A 10 -7.04 -25.24 0.80
CA ALA A 10 -8.50 -25.33 0.71
C ALA A 10 -8.97 -26.76 0.90
N ARG A 11 -8.32 -27.73 0.22
CA ARG A 11 -8.58 -29.17 0.38
C ARG A 11 -8.40 -29.61 1.83
N GLY A 12 -7.35 -29.14 2.51
CA GLY A 12 -7.03 -29.46 3.91
C GLY A 12 -7.99 -28.88 4.97
N ARG A 13 -9.01 -28.10 4.57
CA ARG A 13 -10.08 -27.67 5.49
C ARG A 13 -11.08 -28.79 5.78
N ALA A 14 -11.24 -29.73 4.85
CA ALA A 14 -12.10 -30.89 5.03
C ALA A 14 -11.31 -32.01 5.73
N ARG A 15 -11.43 -32.06 7.06
CA ARG A 15 -10.60 -32.92 7.95
C ARG A 15 -11.29 -34.19 8.40
N ALA A 16 -12.61 -34.29 8.21
CA ALA A 16 -13.36 -35.47 8.58
C ALA A 16 -12.99 -36.63 7.64
N GLU A 17 -13.09 -37.85 8.15
CA GLU A 17 -13.02 -39.04 7.30
C GLU A 17 -14.12 -38.97 6.23
N ASP A 18 -13.83 -39.51 5.04
CA ASP A 18 -14.70 -39.45 3.86
C ASP A 18 -15.05 -38.02 3.37
N SER A 19 -14.20 -37.05 3.69
CA SER A 19 -14.31 -35.69 3.14
C SER A 19 -14.16 -35.66 1.62
N VAL A 20 -14.98 -34.85 0.95
CA VAL A 20 -14.94 -34.65 -0.50
C VAL A 20 -14.51 -33.22 -0.84
N TYR A 21 -13.55 -33.10 -1.76
CA TYR A 21 -13.19 -31.84 -2.40
C TYR A 21 -13.70 -31.87 -3.85
N SER A 22 -14.57 -30.92 -4.22
CA SER A 22 -15.16 -30.84 -5.55
C SER A 22 -14.83 -29.51 -6.21
N VAL A 23 -14.40 -29.58 -7.47
CA VAL A 23 -14.02 -28.41 -8.27
C VAL A 23 -15.17 -28.07 -9.21
N LEU A 24 -15.88 -26.99 -8.90
CA LEU A 24 -16.97 -26.49 -9.72
C LEU A 24 -16.45 -25.42 -10.69
N ALA A 25 -16.20 -25.83 -11.93
CA ALA A 25 -15.68 -24.96 -12.98
C ALA A 25 -16.37 -25.23 -14.33
N LYS A 26 -16.30 -24.26 -15.25
CA LYS A 26 -16.85 -24.41 -16.60
C LYS A 26 -16.05 -25.45 -17.37
N SER A 27 -16.73 -26.34 -18.09
CA SER A 27 -16.06 -27.36 -18.92
C SER A 27 -15.13 -26.71 -19.94
N GLY A 28 -13.92 -27.28 -20.08
CA GLY A 28 -12.87 -26.80 -21.00
C GLY A 28 -12.22 -25.47 -20.61
N SER A 29 -12.51 -24.93 -19.43
CA SER A 29 -12.02 -23.61 -19.03
C SER A 29 -10.57 -23.61 -18.55
N LYS A 30 -10.01 -22.41 -18.38
CA LYS A 30 -8.65 -22.22 -17.87
C LYS A 30 -8.53 -22.70 -16.42
N GLU A 31 -9.62 -22.65 -15.66
CA GLU A 31 -9.71 -23.09 -14.27
C GLU A 31 -9.49 -24.60 -14.16
N VAL A 32 -10.15 -25.41 -15.00
CA VAL A 32 -9.95 -26.88 -15.02
C VAL A 32 -8.51 -27.24 -15.35
N LYS A 33 -7.93 -26.59 -16.39
CA LYS A 33 -6.53 -26.81 -16.75
C LYS A 33 -5.56 -26.42 -15.62
N ARG A 34 -5.86 -25.31 -14.94
CA ARG A 34 -5.05 -24.83 -13.82
C ARG A 34 -5.10 -25.78 -12.64
N GLU A 35 -6.27 -26.34 -12.33
CA GLU A 35 -6.41 -27.32 -11.24
C GLU A 35 -5.58 -28.58 -11.52
N ASN A 36 -5.69 -29.16 -12.72
CA ASN A 36 -4.88 -30.31 -13.12
C ASN A 36 -3.37 -30.00 -13.05
N THR A 37 -2.97 -28.79 -13.45
CA THR A 37 -1.57 -28.35 -13.37
C THR A 37 -1.13 -28.25 -11.90
N ASN A 38 -1.98 -27.72 -11.02
CA ASN A 38 -1.68 -27.58 -9.60
C ASN A 38 -1.50 -28.95 -8.92
N GLU A 39 -2.27 -29.97 -9.30
CA GLU A 39 -2.08 -31.34 -8.81
C GLU A 39 -0.70 -31.89 -9.21
N SER A 40 -0.28 -31.67 -10.46
CA SER A 40 1.07 -32.05 -10.92
C SER A 40 2.18 -31.27 -10.19
N LEU A 41 1.94 -29.99 -9.89
CA LEU A 41 2.89 -29.16 -9.12
C LEU A 41 2.99 -29.60 -7.66
N GLU A 42 1.90 -30.06 -7.05
CA GLU A 42 1.94 -30.65 -5.70
C GLU A 42 2.85 -31.88 -5.66
N GLU A 43 2.75 -32.76 -6.65
CA GLU A 43 3.60 -33.94 -6.76
C GLU A 43 5.08 -33.56 -7.01
N LEU A 44 5.32 -32.63 -7.93
CA LEU A 44 6.68 -32.12 -8.19
C LEU A 44 7.31 -31.50 -6.94
N MET A 45 6.53 -30.75 -6.16
CA MET A 45 6.98 -30.16 -4.91
C MET A 45 7.42 -31.22 -3.90
N LYS A 46 6.64 -32.31 -3.74
CA LYS A 46 7.02 -33.43 -2.86
C LYS A 46 8.35 -34.05 -3.28
N ARG A 47 8.51 -34.33 -4.58
CA ARG A 47 9.76 -34.87 -5.14
C ARG A 47 10.95 -33.94 -4.94
N ALA A 48 10.76 -32.64 -5.14
CA ALA A 48 11.82 -31.65 -4.93
C ALA A 48 12.24 -31.58 -3.45
N ILE A 49 11.29 -31.64 -2.52
CA ILE A 49 11.59 -31.68 -1.08
C ILE A 49 12.40 -32.93 -0.74
N GLU A 50 11.99 -34.10 -1.20
CA GLU A 50 12.72 -35.35 -0.96
C GLU A 50 14.16 -35.29 -1.50
N GLU A 51 14.34 -34.73 -2.70
CA GLU A 51 15.67 -34.58 -3.29
C GLU A 51 16.56 -33.66 -2.48
N VAL A 52 16.02 -32.52 -2.02
CA VAL A 52 16.75 -31.59 -1.13
C VAL A 52 17.06 -32.24 0.21
N GLN A 53 16.15 -33.04 0.76
CA GLN A 53 16.37 -33.77 2.02
C GLN A 53 17.46 -34.85 1.90
N ARG A 54 17.69 -35.41 0.71
CA ARG A 54 18.76 -36.39 0.44
C ARG A 54 20.11 -35.73 0.16
N MET A 55 20.16 -34.41 -0.02
CA MET A 55 21.38 -33.68 -0.34
C MET A 55 22.42 -33.81 0.78
N PRO A 56 23.72 -34.01 0.46
CA PRO A 56 24.77 -33.97 1.46
C PRO A 56 24.79 -32.66 2.22
N GLU A 57 24.97 -32.71 3.54
CA GLU A 57 24.87 -31.53 4.41
C GLU A 57 25.84 -30.40 4.00
N ALA A 58 27.06 -30.74 3.59
CA ALA A 58 28.04 -29.77 3.13
C ALA A 58 27.58 -29.02 1.86
N GLU A 59 27.00 -29.74 0.90
CA GLU A 59 26.46 -29.14 -0.32
C GLU A 59 25.24 -28.26 -0.02
N TYR A 60 24.33 -28.75 0.82
CA TYR A 60 23.15 -28.02 1.24
C TYR A 60 23.51 -26.70 1.93
N ARG A 61 24.48 -26.73 2.86
CA ARG A 61 24.97 -25.54 3.55
C ARG A 61 25.62 -24.55 2.59
N GLN A 62 26.43 -25.03 1.64
CA GLN A 62 27.07 -24.16 0.66
C GLN A 62 26.04 -23.46 -0.23
N LYS A 63 25.12 -24.21 -0.84
CA LYS A 63 24.03 -23.63 -1.65
C LYS A 63 23.17 -22.65 -0.85
N GLY A 64 22.90 -22.96 0.42
CA GLY A 64 22.18 -22.07 1.32
C GLY A 64 22.92 -20.75 1.56
N MET A 65 24.25 -20.77 1.71
CA MET A 65 25.06 -19.56 1.84
C MET A 65 25.09 -18.74 0.55
N ASP A 66 25.24 -19.38 -0.60
CA ASP A 66 25.28 -18.70 -1.90
C ASP A 66 23.96 -17.97 -2.20
N LEU A 67 22.82 -18.61 -1.92
CA LEU A 67 21.49 -18.01 -2.09
C LEU A 67 21.29 -16.80 -1.18
N ARG A 68 21.62 -16.92 0.11
CA ARG A 68 21.50 -15.80 1.07
C ARG A 68 22.40 -14.63 0.71
N THR A 69 23.62 -14.91 0.22
CA THR A 69 24.56 -13.88 -0.21
C THR A 69 24.01 -13.14 -1.42
N THR A 70 23.52 -13.87 -2.41
CA THR A 70 22.92 -13.29 -3.62
C THR A 70 21.70 -12.43 -3.30
N GLU A 71 20.82 -12.90 -2.43
CA GLU A 71 19.64 -12.16 -1.97
C GLU A 71 20.04 -10.90 -1.18
N GLY A 72 21.04 -11.01 -0.30
CA GLY A 72 21.58 -9.86 0.43
C GLY A 72 22.13 -8.78 -0.50
N VAL A 73 22.92 -9.15 -1.49
CA VAL A 73 23.45 -8.22 -2.50
C VAL A 73 22.32 -7.57 -3.30
N TYR A 74 21.31 -8.35 -3.71
CA TYR A 74 20.14 -7.83 -4.41
C TYR A 74 19.42 -6.75 -3.57
N HIS A 75 19.13 -7.04 -2.29
CA HIS A 75 18.48 -6.10 -1.39
C HIS A 75 19.28 -4.82 -1.15
N ILE A 76 20.59 -4.93 -0.97
CA ILE A 76 21.47 -3.76 -0.82
C ILE A 76 21.38 -2.90 -2.09
N SER A 77 21.53 -3.51 -3.27
CA SER A 77 21.48 -2.79 -4.54
C SER A 77 20.14 -2.09 -4.81
N GLU A 78 19.01 -2.70 -4.42
CA GLU A 78 17.69 -2.08 -4.52
C GLU A 78 17.57 -0.89 -3.56
N SER A 79 18.11 -1.01 -2.34
CA SER A 79 18.07 0.07 -1.36
C SER A 79 18.89 1.29 -1.79
N GLU A 80 20.09 1.07 -2.36
CA GLU A 80 20.97 2.14 -2.85
C GLU A 80 20.39 2.88 -4.05
N ARG A 81 19.66 2.18 -4.92
CA ARG A 81 18.88 2.81 -6.01
C ARG A 81 17.77 3.70 -5.46
N GLY A 82 17.19 3.33 -4.33
CA GLY A 82 16.16 4.13 -3.65
C GLY A 82 16.69 5.40 -2.98
N THR A 83 17.89 5.36 -2.39
CA THR A 83 18.48 6.50 -1.65
C THR A 83 19.03 7.59 -2.56
N THR A 84 19.63 7.22 -3.69
CA THR A 84 20.18 8.19 -4.67
C THR A 84 19.10 9.15 -5.19
N GLY A 85 17.82 8.74 -5.20
CA GLY A 85 16.70 9.59 -5.61
C GLY A 85 16.19 10.59 -4.56
N MET A 86 16.67 10.57 -3.31
CA MET A 86 16.08 11.39 -2.23
C MET A 86 16.22 12.91 -2.45
N GLN A 87 17.36 13.37 -2.99
CA GLN A 87 17.58 14.81 -3.24
C GLN A 87 16.76 15.33 -4.44
N GLU A 88 16.63 14.54 -5.51
CA GLU A 88 15.79 14.89 -6.67
C GLU A 88 14.29 14.85 -6.30
N ALA A 89 13.92 13.93 -5.41
CA ALA A 89 12.54 13.75 -5.00
C ALA A 89 12.04 14.90 -4.10
N GLU A 90 12.90 15.51 -3.26
CA GLU A 90 12.53 16.70 -2.46
C GLU A 90 12.19 17.91 -3.36
N VAL A 91 13.02 18.14 -4.40
CA VAL A 91 12.77 19.19 -5.41
C VAL A 91 11.50 18.89 -6.21
N SER A 92 11.24 17.61 -6.51
CA SER A 92 10.02 17.17 -7.18
C SER A 92 8.77 17.37 -6.32
N SER A 93 8.84 17.19 -5.00
CA SER A 93 7.70 17.37 -4.08
C SER A 93 7.15 18.78 -4.07
N ARG A 94 8.04 19.80 -4.00
CA ARG A 94 7.64 21.22 -4.04
C ARG A 94 7.07 21.65 -5.39
N ARG A 95 7.37 20.91 -6.46
CA ARG A 95 6.90 21.18 -7.83
C ARG A 95 5.77 20.24 -8.28
N SER A 96 5.37 19.32 -7.41
CA SER A 96 4.27 18.39 -7.66
C SER A 96 2.96 19.00 -7.21
N VAL A 97 1.98 19.04 -8.10
CA VAL A 97 0.63 19.53 -7.80
C VAL A 97 -0.37 18.41 -8.04
N LEU A 98 -1.23 18.18 -7.06
CA LEU A 98 -2.30 17.21 -7.13
C LEU A 98 -3.56 17.90 -7.67
N TYR A 99 -4.20 17.23 -8.63
CA TYR A 99 -5.44 17.64 -9.27
C TYR A 99 -6.51 16.60 -9.01
N CYS A 100 -7.75 17.04 -8.83
CA CYS A 100 -8.88 16.13 -8.75
C CYS A 100 -9.00 15.32 -10.04
N ARG A 101 -9.09 13.99 -9.94
CA ARG A 101 -9.18 13.12 -11.12
C ARG A 101 -10.42 13.35 -11.98
N ASN A 102 -11.51 13.86 -11.40
CA ASN A 102 -12.77 14.06 -12.12
C ASN A 102 -12.86 15.44 -12.78
N CYS A 103 -12.74 16.53 -11.99
CA CYS A 103 -12.90 17.89 -12.50
C CYS A 103 -11.58 18.60 -12.83
N ASN A 104 -10.43 17.97 -12.60
CA ASN A 104 -9.10 18.50 -12.88
C ASN A 104 -8.80 19.88 -12.24
N VAL A 105 -9.44 20.19 -11.12
CA VAL A 105 -9.09 21.35 -10.28
C VAL A 105 -7.83 21.03 -9.48
N ALA A 106 -6.91 21.99 -9.37
CA ALA A 106 -5.75 21.89 -8.50
C ALA A 106 -6.21 21.96 -7.03
N VAL A 107 -5.66 21.11 -6.17
CA VAL A 107 -6.15 20.99 -4.78
C VAL A 107 -5.06 21.12 -3.73
N CYS A 108 -3.85 20.63 -3.98
CA CYS A 108 -2.72 20.77 -3.06
C CYS A 108 -1.39 20.50 -3.74
N TYR A 109 -0.31 20.87 -3.06
CA TYR A 109 1.06 20.54 -3.43
C TYR A 109 1.50 19.23 -2.78
N GLY A 110 2.52 18.58 -3.36
CA GLY A 110 3.17 17.43 -2.73
C GLY A 110 3.79 17.78 -1.38
N SER A 111 4.29 19.01 -1.24
CA SER A 111 4.85 19.56 0.00
C SER A 111 3.83 19.71 1.14
N ASP A 112 2.53 19.73 0.84
CA ASP A 112 1.48 19.81 1.86
C ASP A 112 1.19 18.44 2.50
N LEU A 113 1.80 17.37 1.99
CA LEU A 113 1.54 16.00 2.42
C LEU A 113 2.55 15.53 3.46
N ARG A 114 2.05 14.82 4.47
CA ARG A 114 2.84 14.12 5.50
C ARG A 114 2.33 12.69 5.67
N THR A 115 3.16 11.82 6.23
CA THR A 115 2.78 10.44 6.53
C THR A 115 2.64 10.17 8.02
N ILE A 116 1.52 9.57 8.41
CA ILE A 116 1.32 8.97 9.73
C ILE A 116 1.54 7.47 9.58
N GLU A 117 2.35 6.89 10.48
CA GLU A 117 2.72 5.46 10.47
C GLU A 117 3.25 4.97 9.09
N LYS A 118 3.91 5.85 8.33
CA LYS A 118 4.44 5.61 6.98
C LYS A 118 3.40 5.09 5.96
N THR A 119 2.11 5.21 6.28
CA THR A 119 1.02 4.59 5.52
C THR A 119 -0.05 5.61 5.14
N HIS A 120 -0.47 6.43 6.10
CA HIS A 120 -1.58 7.36 5.92
C HIS A 120 -1.06 8.72 5.44
N HIS A 121 -1.52 9.17 4.27
CA HIS A 121 -1.03 10.40 3.65
C HIS A 121 -2.04 11.52 3.90
N VAL A 122 -1.66 12.42 4.81
CA VAL A 122 -2.51 13.52 5.28
C VAL A 122 -2.05 14.84 4.71
N ASN A 123 -2.99 15.72 4.38
CA ASN A 123 -2.68 17.10 4.02
C ASN A 123 -2.71 17.99 5.28
N ILE A 124 -1.61 18.67 5.56
CA ILE A 124 -1.45 19.52 6.75
C ILE A 124 -1.78 21.01 6.51
N ASN A 125 -2.02 21.41 5.27
CA ASN A 125 -2.34 22.79 4.92
C ASN A 125 -3.75 23.15 5.43
N PRO A 126 -3.89 24.17 6.32
CA PRO A 126 -5.18 24.57 6.87
C PRO A 126 -6.21 24.97 5.80
N ASP A 127 -5.76 25.57 4.70
CA ASP A 127 -6.61 26.04 3.60
C ASP A 127 -7.21 24.89 2.78
N PHE A 128 -6.66 23.67 2.91
CA PHE A 128 -7.15 22.50 2.18
C PHE A 128 -8.62 22.19 2.52
N LYS A 129 -9.08 22.57 3.71
CA LYS A 129 -10.49 22.44 4.16
C LYS A 129 -11.47 23.14 3.21
N THR A 130 -11.03 24.14 2.44
CA THR A 130 -11.88 24.84 1.47
C THR A 130 -12.16 24.02 0.19
N TYR A 131 -11.36 22.99 -0.09
CA TYR A 131 -11.42 22.22 -1.34
C TYR A 131 -12.30 20.97 -1.26
N TYR A 132 -12.61 20.48 -0.05
CA TYR A 132 -13.40 19.26 0.15
C TYR A 132 -14.66 19.49 0.99
N LYS A 133 -15.59 18.55 0.86
CA LYS A 133 -16.77 18.38 1.71
C LYS A 133 -16.64 17.09 2.50
N VAL A 134 -17.18 17.07 3.71
CA VAL A 134 -17.16 15.93 4.62
C VAL A 134 -18.56 15.33 4.73
N SER A 135 -18.68 14.00 4.64
CA SER A 135 -19.92 13.28 4.93
C SER A 135 -20.14 13.07 6.43
N ALA A 136 -21.24 12.41 6.81
CA ALA A 136 -21.38 11.87 8.17
C ALA A 136 -20.21 10.92 8.51
N PRO A 137 -19.84 10.79 9.81
CA PRO A 137 -18.77 9.92 10.25
C PRO A 137 -18.94 8.48 9.77
N ILE A 138 -17.84 7.85 9.34
CA ILE A 138 -17.84 6.46 8.90
C ILE A 138 -17.59 5.57 10.12
N PRO A 139 -18.55 4.73 10.54
CA PRO A 139 -18.30 3.76 11.59
C PRO A 139 -17.34 2.69 11.06
N LEU A 140 -16.10 2.64 11.57
CA LEU A 140 -15.25 1.46 11.39
C LEU A 140 -15.53 0.44 12.48
N ALA A 141 -15.62 -0.84 12.07
CA ALA A 141 -15.75 -1.97 12.99
C ALA A 141 -14.50 -2.19 13.86
N LYS A 142 -13.35 -1.65 13.45
CA LYS A 142 -12.07 -1.77 14.14
C LYS A 142 -11.66 -0.43 14.74
N LYS A 143 -11.37 -0.42 16.04
CA LYS A 143 -10.76 0.73 16.72
C LYS A 143 -9.27 0.77 16.37
N MET A 144 -8.77 1.92 15.95
CA MET A 144 -7.33 2.18 15.86
C MET A 144 -6.88 2.85 17.18
N GLU A 145 -5.61 2.70 17.53
CA GLU A 145 -5.08 3.11 18.85
C GLU A 145 -4.95 4.64 18.94
N ASP A 146 -4.36 5.28 17.92
CA ASP A 146 -4.00 6.70 17.97
C ASP A 146 -4.93 7.63 17.17
N TRP A 147 -5.87 7.06 16.40
CA TRP A 147 -6.79 7.85 15.59
C TRP A 147 -8.14 7.21 15.38
N ILE A 148 -9.14 8.02 15.04
CA ILE A 148 -10.48 7.55 14.68
C ILE A 148 -10.88 8.09 13.30
N PRO A 149 -11.67 7.31 12.53
CA PRO A 149 -12.23 7.80 11.28
C PRO A 149 -13.21 8.94 11.51
N GLY A 150 -13.08 10.01 10.71
CA GLY A 150 -14.14 11.00 10.52
C GLY A 150 -15.05 10.62 9.35
N GLY A 151 -15.54 11.63 8.63
CA GLY A 151 -16.38 11.43 7.44
C GLY A 151 -15.57 11.17 6.17
N GLU A 152 -16.26 10.73 5.10
CA GLU A 152 -15.67 10.67 3.76
C GLU A 152 -15.42 12.08 3.24
N ILE A 153 -14.21 12.33 2.71
CA ILE A 153 -13.88 13.60 2.07
C ILE A 153 -14.05 13.49 0.56
N SER A 154 -14.73 14.47 -0.02
CA SER A 154 -15.03 14.52 -1.45
C SER A 154 -14.84 15.92 -2.02
N CYS A 155 -14.46 15.98 -3.29
CA CYS A 155 -14.44 17.21 -4.06
C CYS A 155 -15.84 17.82 -4.13
N ARG A 156 -15.92 19.14 -4.37
CA ARG A 156 -17.18 19.80 -4.73
C ARG A 156 -17.86 19.22 -5.98
N CYS A 157 -17.11 18.57 -6.87
CA CYS A 157 -17.66 17.84 -8.03
C CYS A 157 -18.21 16.43 -7.69
N GLY A 158 -18.14 16.00 -6.43
CA GLY A 158 -18.59 14.68 -5.98
C GLY A 158 -17.55 13.57 -6.03
N GLN A 159 -16.37 13.80 -6.61
CA GLN A 159 -15.28 12.81 -6.59
C GLN A 159 -14.81 12.55 -5.17
N LYS A 160 -14.89 11.30 -4.73
CA LYS A 160 -14.35 10.83 -3.45
C LYS A 160 -12.82 10.92 -3.47
N TRP A 161 -12.24 11.49 -2.42
CA TRP A 161 -10.80 11.68 -2.27
C TRP A 161 -10.19 10.78 -1.20
N GLY A 162 -10.92 10.55 -0.11
CA GLY A 162 -10.46 9.74 1.01
C GLY A 162 -11.39 9.91 2.20
N MET A 163 -10.83 10.04 3.40
CA MET A 163 -11.58 10.22 4.64
C MET A 163 -10.85 11.18 5.58
N GLU A 164 -11.58 11.76 6.52
CA GLU A 164 -10.95 12.41 7.66
C GLU A 164 -10.35 11.36 8.61
N MET A 165 -9.18 11.69 9.13
CA MET A 165 -8.47 10.98 10.18
C MET A 165 -8.36 11.93 11.36
N ILE A 166 -9.08 11.62 12.44
CA ILE A 166 -8.99 12.38 13.69
C ILE A 166 -7.85 11.77 14.49
N TYR A 167 -6.67 12.37 14.40
CA TYR A 167 -5.48 11.94 15.12
C TYR A 167 -5.37 12.76 16.40
N LYS A 168 -5.51 12.11 17.56
CA LYS A 168 -5.69 12.78 18.86
C LYS A 168 -6.82 13.82 18.81
N ALA A 169 -6.51 15.11 18.85
CA ALA A 169 -7.50 16.20 18.83
C ALA A 169 -7.62 16.91 17.47
N VAL A 170 -6.89 16.46 16.44
CA VAL A 170 -6.77 17.16 15.17
C VAL A 170 -7.42 16.35 14.05
N SER A 171 -8.37 16.95 13.31
CA SER A 171 -8.94 16.34 12.11
C SER A 171 -8.07 16.64 10.90
N LEU A 172 -7.56 15.57 10.27
CA LEU A 172 -6.68 15.63 9.11
C LEU A 172 -7.30 14.93 7.90
N PRO A 173 -7.31 15.56 6.73
CA PRO A 173 -7.78 14.94 5.50
C PRO A 173 -6.76 13.90 5.00
N ASN A 174 -7.09 12.62 5.16
CA ASN A 174 -6.31 11.50 4.64
C ASN A 174 -6.78 11.15 3.21
N ILE A 175 -5.89 11.37 2.24
CA ILE A 175 -6.22 11.27 0.82
C ILE A 175 -5.63 10.02 0.17
N ALA A 176 -6.31 9.48 -0.84
CA ALA A 176 -5.83 8.34 -1.61
C ALA A 176 -5.37 8.77 -3.01
N VAL A 177 -4.09 8.59 -3.34
CA VAL A 177 -3.47 9.03 -4.60
C VAL A 177 -4.22 8.60 -5.87
N LYS A 178 -4.88 7.43 -5.85
CA LYS A 178 -5.67 6.91 -6.99
C LYS A 178 -6.82 7.83 -7.43
N ASN A 179 -7.25 8.74 -6.55
CA ASN A 179 -8.32 9.70 -6.79
C ASN A 179 -7.81 11.04 -7.34
N PHE A 180 -6.50 11.14 -7.61
CA PHE A 180 -5.84 12.34 -8.08
C PHE A 180 -5.01 12.08 -9.34
N VAL A 181 -4.77 13.17 -10.07
CA VAL A 181 -3.78 13.28 -11.12
C VAL A 181 -2.63 14.10 -10.56
N VAL A 182 -1.41 13.59 -10.65
CA VAL A 182 -0.21 14.29 -10.18
C VAL A 182 0.46 14.93 -11.40
N LYS A 183 0.67 16.24 -11.34
CA LYS A 183 1.51 16.94 -12.32
C LYS A 183 2.85 17.27 -11.68
N THR A 184 3.92 16.80 -12.30
CA THR A 184 5.31 17.11 -11.95
C THR A 184 5.98 17.80 -13.14
N PRO A 185 7.19 18.36 -12.99
CA PRO A 185 7.95 18.92 -14.11
C PRO A 185 8.19 17.91 -15.25
N GLU A 186 8.29 16.61 -14.92
CA GLU A 186 8.54 15.52 -15.87
C GLU A 186 7.27 15.06 -16.60
N GLY A 187 6.09 15.53 -16.16
CA GLY A 187 4.82 15.30 -16.83
C GLY A 187 3.64 15.03 -15.91
N THR A 188 2.54 14.62 -16.51
CA THR A 188 1.28 14.33 -15.80
C THR A 188 1.04 12.83 -15.74
N ARG A 189 0.84 12.27 -14.54
CA ARG A 189 0.63 10.83 -14.33
C ARG A 189 -0.40 10.54 -13.23
N THR A 190 -0.95 9.33 -13.26
CA THR A 190 -1.83 8.80 -12.21
C THR A 190 -1.17 7.60 -11.54
N PHE A 191 -1.35 7.48 -10.23
CA PHE A 191 -0.74 6.41 -9.44
C PHE A 191 -1.80 5.57 -8.73
N LYS A 192 -1.56 4.26 -8.61
CA LYS A 192 -2.45 3.37 -7.83
C LYS A 192 -2.06 3.32 -6.36
N LYS A 193 -0.77 3.51 -6.05
CA LYS A 193 -0.20 3.44 -4.70
C LYS A 193 0.75 4.63 -4.49
N TRP A 194 0.86 5.08 -3.24
CA TRP A 194 1.73 6.20 -2.87
C TRP A 194 3.21 5.91 -3.09
N LYS A 195 3.66 4.68 -2.82
CA LYS A 195 5.06 4.25 -3.05
C LYS A 195 5.55 4.36 -4.50
N ASP A 196 4.62 4.47 -5.45
CA ASP A 196 4.94 4.60 -6.87
C ASP A 196 4.97 6.08 -7.31
N ALA A 197 4.55 7.01 -6.44
CA ALA A 197 4.53 8.45 -6.71
C ALA A 197 5.95 9.05 -6.57
N PRO A 198 6.34 9.99 -7.45
CA PRO A 198 7.72 10.43 -7.60
C PRO A 198 8.16 11.52 -6.59
N PHE A 199 7.47 11.66 -5.47
CA PHE A 199 7.83 12.62 -4.43
C PHE A 199 7.79 11.96 -3.05
N PRO A 200 8.78 12.24 -2.19
CA PRO A 200 8.80 11.74 -0.83
C PRO A 200 7.83 12.58 0.00
N THR A 201 7.23 11.93 0.97
CA THR A 201 6.38 12.57 1.97
C THR A 201 7.03 12.39 3.32
N GLU A 202 7.32 13.51 3.99
CA GLU A 202 7.93 13.52 5.31
C GLU A 202 7.01 12.89 6.36
N ASP A 203 7.60 12.45 7.47
CA ASP A 203 6.84 11.96 8.62
C ASP A 203 6.05 13.10 9.26
N PHE A 204 4.84 12.80 9.74
CA PHE A 204 3.95 13.77 10.35
C PHE A 204 4.42 14.14 11.77
N ASP A 205 4.66 15.44 12.00
CA ASP A 205 4.88 16.00 13.34
C ASP A 205 3.58 16.60 13.88
N TYR A 206 3.08 16.00 14.97
CA TYR A 206 1.84 16.44 15.63
C TYR A 206 1.95 17.84 16.23
N ILE A 207 3.11 18.20 16.79
CA ILE A 207 3.33 19.50 17.45
C ILE A 207 3.38 20.60 16.40
N GLU A 208 4.13 20.39 15.32
CA GLU A 208 4.17 21.33 14.19
C GLU A 208 2.78 21.54 13.60
N CYS A 209 2.02 20.45 13.40
CA CYS A 209 0.65 20.54 12.91
C CYS A 209 -0.27 21.33 13.86
N CYS A 210 -0.13 21.17 15.18
CA CYS A 210 -0.88 21.96 16.15
C CYS A 210 -0.61 23.46 16.00
N TYR A 211 0.66 23.87 15.85
CA TYR A 211 1.01 25.28 15.64
C TYR A 211 0.45 25.85 14.33
N LEU A 212 0.44 25.04 13.26
CA LEU A 212 -0.15 25.44 11.98
C LEU A 212 -1.68 25.59 12.04
N GLN A 213 -2.36 24.72 12.77
CA GLN A 213 -3.83 24.75 12.88
C GLN A 213 -4.34 25.75 13.92
N PHE A 214 -3.53 26.05 14.94
CA PHE A 214 -3.90 26.92 16.05
C PHE A 214 -2.74 27.90 16.32
N PRO A 215 -2.52 28.89 15.42
CA PRO A 215 -1.41 29.84 15.54
C PRO A 215 -1.49 30.71 16.80
N ASP A 216 -2.67 30.84 17.41
CA ASP A 216 -2.91 31.60 18.64
C ASP A 216 -2.73 30.78 19.93
N LEU A 217 -2.11 29.59 19.87
CA LEU A 217 -1.74 28.82 21.06
C LEU A 217 -0.62 29.55 21.82
N GLU A 218 -0.98 30.54 22.63
CA GLU A 218 -0.13 31.03 23.72
C GLU A 218 0.02 29.91 24.76
N VAL A 219 1.13 29.19 24.71
CA VAL A 219 1.51 28.27 25.79
C VAL A 219 1.94 29.12 26.99
N LYS A 220 1.05 29.22 27.99
CA LYS A 220 1.40 29.71 29.34
C LYS A 220 2.08 28.62 30.15
#